data_AF-A0A348WKZ3-F1
#
_entry.id   AF-A0A348WKZ3-F1
#
_cell.length_a   1.000
_cell.length_b   1.000
_cell.length_c   1.000
_cell.angle_alpha   90.00
_cell.angle_beta   90.00
_cell.angle_gamma   90.00
#
_symmetry.space_group_name_H-M   'P 1'
#
loop_
_entity.id
_entity.type
_entity.pdbx_description
1 polymer ?
#
loop_
_entity_poly.entity_id
_entity_poly.type
_entity_poly.pdbx_seq_one_letter_code
_entity_poly.pdbx_strand_id
1 'polypeptide(L)'
;MKLISLTPSTQNASQWISRSITLVTVLLWIWVVIVAAQATWWFVTPTPETQQRPDVDVRSQSRDNQSVDLAQLQQLPIFGRQQAGTQTRGNDYANAPKTSLNVRLVGVSASSRPERSAAIIEQAGKQSTYIVGDTIGRSRVSVEQILADRVILDNGGRLETLQLEDIGEDRPALSLVVESSDKTDANEPKDTANALQRVKQDPGQLLDYVSITPVLEQGSLQGYRLSPGNQADIFYQAGFQEGDLAVAINGYDLTDMQQASELSSQLQDATEANVTVLRNGERIELSLQLPNQQE
;
A
#
# COMPACT_ATOMS: atom_id res chain seq x y z
N MET A 1 -19.15 -58.60 -81.03
CA MET A 1 -18.97 -58.80 -79.57
C MET A 1 -17.85 -57.87 -79.09
N LYS A 2 -18.19 -56.73 -78.49
CA LYS A 2 -17.26 -55.93 -77.67
C LYS A 2 -18.10 -55.03 -76.75
N LEU A 3 -17.83 -55.18 -75.45
CA LEU A 3 -18.50 -54.57 -74.31
C LEU A 3 -18.12 -53.09 -74.19
N ILE A 4 -19.09 -52.24 -73.87
CA ILE A 4 -18.85 -50.86 -73.40
C ILE A 4 -19.38 -50.82 -71.96
N SER A 5 -18.45 -50.75 -71.01
CA SER A 5 -18.71 -50.55 -69.59
C SER A 5 -18.79 -49.06 -69.28
N LEU A 6 -19.88 -48.60 -68.65
CA LEU A 6 -19.92 -47.33 -67.92
C LEU A 6 -20.03 -47.65 -66.42
N THR A 7 -19.00 -47.31 -65.65
CA THR A 7 -19.02 -47.28 -64.20
C THR A 7 -19.43 -45.88 -63.73
N PRO A 8 -20.38 -45.72 -62.79
CA PRO A 8 -20.62 -44.44 -62.14
C PRO A 8 -19.53 -44.13 -61.11
N SER A 9 -19.07 -42.88 -61.10
CA SER A 9 -18.04 -42.34 -60.22
C SER A 9 -18.53 -42.21 -58.77
N THR A 10 -18.03 -43.07 -57.88
CA THR A 10 -18.31 -43.05 -56.43
C THR A 10 -17.33 -42.19 -55.62
N GLN A 11 -16.49 -41.38 -56.26
CA GLN A 11 -15.41 -40.65 -55.58
C GLN A 11 -15.87 -39.46 -54.73
N ASN A 12 -17.00 -38.82 -55.04
CA ASN A 12 -17.41 -37.62 -54.31
C ASN A 12 -18.07 -37.92 -52.96
N ALA A 13 -18.61 -39.12 -52.72
CA ALA A 13 -19.28 -39.45 -51.45
C ALA A 13 -18.29 -39.66 -50.29
N SER A 14 -17.10 -40.21 -50.56
CA SER A 14 -16.12 -40.55 -49.51
C SER A 14 -15.46 -39.33 -48.88
N GLN A 15 -15.32 -38.22 -49.61
CA GLN A 15 -14.73 -36.96 -49.12
C GLN A 15 -15.65 -36.20 -48.16
N TRP A 16 -16.97 -36.34 -48.31
CA TRP A 16 -17.93 -35.74 -47.37
C TRP A 16 -18.01 -36.56 -46.09
N ILE A 17 -17.98 -37.89 -46.20
CA ILE A 17 -17.97 -38.80 -45.04
C ILE A 17 -16.69 -38.60 -44.19
N SER A 18 -15.52 -38.50 -44.81
CA SER A 18 -14.26 -38.29 -44.07
C SER A 18 -14.20 -36.92 -43.39
N ARG A 19 -14.72 -35.86 -44.04
CA ARG A 19 -14.82 -34.52 -43.45
C ARG A 19 -15.83 -34.46 -42.29
N SER A 20 -16.94 -35.19 -42.38
CA SER A 20 -17.88 -35.30 -41.27
C SER A 20 -17.25 -36.05 -40.09
N ILE A 21 -16.50 -37.13 -40.34
CA ILE A 21 -15.81 -37.88 -39.29
C ILE A 21 -14.74 -37.02 -38.60
N THR A 22 -13.94 -36.25 -39.33
CA THR A 22 -12.93 -35.36 -38.73
C THR A 22 -13.58 -34.25 -37.91
N LEU A 23 -14.67 -33.64 -38.38
CA LEU A 23 -15.41 -32.64 -37.61
C LEU A 23 -15.99 -33.23 -36.31
N VAL A 24 -16.61 -34.41 -36.37
CA VAL A 24 -17.14 -35.10 -35.18
C VAL A 24 -16.00 -35.44 -34.20
N THR A 25 -14.85 -35.87 -34.70
CA THR A 25 -13.68 -36.20 -33.87
C THR A 25 -13.12 -34.97 -33.18
N VAL A 26 -12.98 -33.85 -33.89
CA VAL A 26 -12.53 -32.57 -33.30
C VAL A 26 -13.52 -32.08 -32.25
N LEU A 27 -14.82 -32.19 -32.52
CA LEU A 27 -15.87 -31.77 -31.58
C LEU A 27 -15.87 -32.65 -30.31
N LEU A 28 -15.59 -33.94 -30.45
CA LEU A 28 -15.42 -34.87 -29.32
C LEU A 28 -14.19 -34.49 -28.48
N TRP A 29 -13.05 -34.16 -29.11
CA TRP A 29 -11.86 -33.70 -28.39
C TRP A 29 -12.11 -32.40 -27.61
N ILE A 30 -12.81 -31.43 -28.21
CA ILE A 30 -13.18 -30.18 -27.54
C ILE A 30 -14.07 -30.47 -26.32
N TRP A 31 -15.05 -31.38 -26.47
CA TRP A 31 -15.93 -31.77 -25.38
C TRP A 31 -15.17 -32.42 -24.21
N VAL A 32 -14.21 -33.32 -24.51
CA VAL A 32 -13.35 -33.94 -23.50
C VAL A 32 -12.53 -32.90 -22.73
N VAL A 33 -11.99 -31.89 -23.40
CA VAL A 33 -11.22 -30.80 -22.74
C VAL A 33 -12.10 -30.00 -21.78
N ILE A 34 -13.35 -29.71 -22.14
CA ILE A 34 -14.30 -28.99 -21.28
C ILE A 34 -14.63 -29.81 -20.02
N VAL A 35 -14.88 -31.12 -20.19
CA VAL A 35 -15.17 -32.02 -19.05
C VAL A 35 -13.96 -32.12 -18.12
N ALA A 36 -12.75 -32.23 -18.68
CA ALA A 36 -11.52 -32.25 -17.88
C ALA A 36 -11.30 -30.96 -17.08
N ALA A 37 -11.57 -29.79 -17.68
CA ALA A 37 -11.49 -28.51 -16.99
C ALA A 37 -12.48 -28.42 -15.82
N GLN A 38 -13.70 -28.92 -15.97
CA GLN A 38 -14.70 -28.98 -14.88
C GLN A 38 -14.29 -29.96 -13.77
N ALA A 39 -13.71 -31.10 -14.12
CA ALA A 39 -13.24 -32.09 -13.15
C ALA A 39 -12.11 -31.54 -12.25
N THR A 40 -11.25 -30.66 -12.78
CA THR A 40 -10.20 -29.98 -12.01
C THR A 40 -10.76 -29.16 -10.84
N TRP A 41 -11.92 -28.50 -11.01
CA TRP A 41 -12.56 -27.73 -9.94
C TRP A 41 -13.07 -28.60 -8.78
N TRP A 42 -13.33 -29.88 -9.03
CA TRP A 42 -13.75 -30.83 -8.01
C TRP A 42 -12.59 -31.37 -7.17
N PHE A 43 -11.39 -31.46 -7.75
CA PHE A 43 -10.23 -32.03 -7.07
C PHE A 43 -9.40 -30.99 -6.31
N VAL A 44 -9.49 -29.70 -6.70
CA VAL A 44 -8.59 -28.64 -6.22
C VAL A 44 -9.29 -27.62 -5.31
N THR A 45 -10.60 -27.74 -5.07
CA THR A 45 -11.26 -26.87 -4.08
C THR A 45 -11.00 -27.43 -2.67
N PRO A 46 -10.18 -26.76 -1.83
CA PRO A 46 -10.09 -27.13 -0.42
C PRO A 46 -11.48 -26.96 0.18
N THR A 47 -11.97 -28.03 0.79
CA THR A 47 -13.21 -28.00 1.57
C THR A 47 -13.03 -26.89 2.60
N PRO A 48 -13.90 -25.86 2.65
CA PRO A 48 -13.85 -24.91 3.73
C PRO A 48 -14.10 -25.71 5.01
N GLU A 49 -13.09 -25.77 5.89
CA GLU A 49 -13.29 -26.29 7.23
C GLU A 49 -14.45 -25.50 7.83
N THR A 50 -15.61 -26.14 7.90
CA THR A 50 -16.76 -25.62 8.59
C THR A 50 -16.38 -25.68 10.06
N GLN A 51 -15.84 -24.56 10.57
CA GLN A 51 -15.65 -24.37 11.99
C GLN A 51 -17.00 -24.63 12.66
N GLN A 52 -17.09 -25.79 13.32
CA GLN A 52 -18.24 -26.15 14.12
C GLN A 52 -18.39 -25.08 15.19
N ARG A 53 -19.47 -24.30 15.06
CA ARG A 53 -19.87 -23.33 16.06
C ARG A 53 -20.09 -24.12 17.36
N PRO A 54 -19.46 -23.76 18.49
CA PRO A 54 -19.76 -24.40 19.75
C PRO A 54 -21.24 -24.20 20.04
N ASP A 55 -21.96 -25.32 20.16
CA ASP A 55 -23.35 -25.32 20.61
C ASP A 55 -23.33 -24.87 22.07
N VAL A 56 -23.77 -23.64 22.32
CA VAL A 56 -23.91 -23.11 23.67
C VAL A 56 -25.24 -23.65 24.19
N ASP A 57 -25.18 -24.78 24.89
CA ASP A 57 -26.30 -25.33 25.63
C ASP A 57 -26.63 -24.38 26.79
N VAL A 58 -27.54 -23.43 26.56
CA VAL A 58 -28.01 -22.50 27.60
C VAL A 58 -28.95 -23.25 28.52
N ARG A 59 -28.37 -24.04 29.44
CA ARG A 59 -29.08 -24.51 30.62
C ARG A 59 -29.41 -23.31 31.49
N SER A 60 -30.66 -22.89 31.38
CA SER A 60 -31.29 -21.88 32.24
C SER A 60 -31.46 -22.46 33.64
N GLN A 61 -30.39 -22.50 34.44
CA GLN A 61 -30.50 -22.76 35.87
C GLN A 61 -30.97 -21.48 36.56
N SER A 62 -32.14 -21.58 37.18
CA SER A 62 -32.80 -20.54 37.94
C SER A 62 -31.85 -19.96 38.98
N ARG A 63 -31.74 -18.62 38.96
CA ARG A 63 -30.95 -17.81 39.87
C ARG A 63 -31.23 -18.19 41.32
N ASP A 64 -30.20 -18.66 41.99
CA ASP A 64 -30.02 -18.40 43.41
C ASP A 64 -28.71 -17.63 43.59
N ASN A 65 -28.73 -16.76 44.58
CA ASN A 65 -27.86 -15.63 44.85
C ASN A 65 -26.35 -15.92 44.69
N GLN A 66 -25.76 -15.60 43.54
CA GLN A 66 -24.30 -15.60 43.35
C GLN A 66 -23.83 -14.18 43.05
N SER A 67 -23.17 -13.58 44.03
CA SER A 67 -22.34 -12.40 43.85
C SER A 67 -21.38 -12.67 42.69
N VAL A 68 -21.46 -11.86 41.64
CA VAL A 68 -20.55 -11.95 40.51
C VAL A 68 -19.14 -11.69 41.03
N ASP A 69 -18.32 -12.73 41.09
CA ASP A 69 -16.93 -12.64 41.51
C ASP A 69 -16.13 -11.99 40.37
N LEU A 70 -15.94 -10.67 40.47
CA LEU A 70 -15.20 -9.88 39.48
C LEU A 70 -13.76 -10.38 39.29
N ALA A 71 -13.18 -11.08 40.28
CA ALA A 71 -11.85 -11.66 40.15
C ALA A 71 -11.82 -12.79 39.11
N GLN A 72 -12.93 -13.52 38.94
CA GLN A 72 -13.05 -14.55 37.91
C GLN A 72 -13.19 -13.94 36.52
N LEU A 73 -13.91 -12.82 36.39
CA LEU A 73 -14.07 -12.12 35.11
C LEU A 73 -12.76 -11.55 34.57
N GLN A 74 -11.86 -11.09 35.45
CA GLN A 74 -10.53 -10.61 35.04
C GLN A 74 -9.60 -11.73 34.54
N GLN A 75 -9.87 -12.99 34.92
CA GLN A 75 -9.05 -14.14 34.54
C GLN A 75 -9.57 -14.86 33.29
N LEU A 76 -10.73 -14.45 32.76
CA LEU A 76 -11.19 -14.94 31.47
C LEU A 76 -10.26 -14.40 30.37
N PRO A 77 -9.74 -15.27 29.49
CA PRO A 77 -8.97 -14.85 28.33
C PRO A 77 -9.89 -14.27 27.26
N ILE A 78 -10.42 -13.07 27.49
CA ILE A 78 -11.39 -12.38 26.62
C ILE A 78 -10.80 -12.00 25.26
N PHE A 79 -9.47 -12.04 25.12
CA PHE A 79 -8.75 -11.70 23.90
C PHE A 79 -8.05 -12.90 23.24
N GLY A 80 -8.38 -14.12 23.66
CA GLY A 80 -7.76 -15.35 23.17
C GLY A 80 -6.40 -15.63 23.83
N ARG A 81 -6.14 -16.91 24.13
CA ARG A 81 -4.81 -17.36 24.56
C ARG A 81 -4.03 -17.74 23.31
N GLN A 82 -2.90 -17.06 23.06
CA GLN A 82 -1.91 -17.57 22.12
C GLN A 82 -1.45 -18.93 22.63
N GLN A 83 -1.76 -19.99 21.88
CA GLN A 83 -1.26 -21.33 22.17
C GLN A 83 0.26 -21.28 21.99
N ALA A 84 0.99 -21.34 23.10
CA ALA A 84 2.43 -21.56 23.12
C ALA A 84 2.70 -22.99 22.62
N GLY A 85 2.64 -23.17 21.32
CA GLY A 85 2.73 -24.45 20.62
C GLY A 85 3.71 -24.35 19.46
N THR A 86 4.96 -24.02 19.78
CA THR A 86 6.21 -24.41 19.10
C THR A 86 7.31 -23.61 19.78
N GLN A 87 8.36 -24.28 20.25
CA GLN A 87 9.64 -23.62 20.52
C GLN A 87 10.20 -23.17 19.16
N THR A 88 9.69 -22.07 18.65
CA THR A 88 10.21 -21.37 17.49
C THR A 88 11.28 -20.41 17.99
N ARG A 89 12.29 -20.13 17.17
CA ARG A 89 13.27 -19.02 17.36
C ARG A 89 12.61 -17.62 17.47
N GLY A 90 11.28 -17.56 17.58
CA GLY A 90 10.43 -16.39 17.71
C GLY A 90 10.82 -15.45 18.85
N ASN A 91 11.38 -15.97 19.94
CA ASN A 91 11.80 -15.15 21.08
C ASN A 91 13.21 -14.55 20.92
N ASP A 92 14.02 -15.04 19.98
CA ASP A 92 15.38 -14.54 19.77
C ASP A 92 15.41 -13.31 18.85
N TYR A 93 14.35 -13.09 18.05
CA TYR A 93 14.22 -11.90 17.19
C TYR A 93 14.20 -10.60 17.98
N ALA A 94 13.63 -10.60 19.19
CA ALA A 94 13.54 -9.42 20.05
C ALA A 94 14.91 -8.96 20.59
N ASN A 95 15.87 -9.89 20.72
CA ASN A 95 17.18 -9.64 21.32
C ASN A 95 18.34 -9.78 20.31
N ALA A 96 18.06 -9.85 19.01
CA ALA A 96 19.09 -9.99 17.99
C ALA A 96 20.00 -8.74 17.95
N PRO A 97 21.33 -8.89 18.07
CA PRO A 97 22.26 -7.76 18.06
C PRO A 97 22.25 -7.01 16.73
N LYS A 98 22.65 -5.73 16.72
CA LYS A 98 22.75 -4.93 15.49
C LYS A 98 23.70 -5.61 14.48
N THR A 99 23.30 -5.64 13.21
CA THR A 99 24.10 -6.26 12.14
C THR A 99 25.42 -5.50 11.93
N SER A 100 26.48 -6.26 11.64
CA SER A 100 27.79 -5.72 11.24
C SER A 100 27.95 -5.66 9.71
N LEU A 101 26.90 -6.00 8.95
CA LEU A 101 26.93 -5.99 7.50
C LEU A 101 26.95 -4.53 6.99
N ASN A 102 27.77 -4.23 5.99
CA ASN A 102 27.84 -2.90 5.37
C ASN A 102 26.68 -2.68 4.39
N VAL A 103 25.47 -2.65 4.94
CA VAL A 103 24.21 -2.40 4.23
C VAL A 103 23.37 -1.43 5.02
N ARG A 104 22.46 -0.75 4.33
CA ARG A 104 21.58 0.25 4.92
C ARG A 104 20.14 -0.08 4.57
N LEU A 105 19.25 -0.10 5.55
CA LEU A 105 17.82 -0.27 5.32
C LEU A 105 17.22 1.10 4.99
N VAL A 106 16.63 1.21 3.80
CA VAL A 106 16.08 2.47 3.26
C VAL A 106 14.56 2.54 3.46
N GLY A 107 13.88 1.39 3.45
CA GLY A 107 12.44 1.34 3.66
C GLY A 107 11.96 -0.07 3.95
N VAL A 108 10.81 -0.16 4.62
CA VAL A 108 10.12 -1.41 4.94
C VAL A 108 8.62 -1.26 4.70
N SER A 109 8.01 -2.32 4.20
CA SER A 109 6.57 -2.52 4.17
C SER A 109 6.30 -3.83 4.89
N ALA A 110 5.85 -3.73 6.14
CA ALA A 110 5.55 -4.88 6.97
C ALA A 110 4.07 -5.26 6.84
N SER A 111 3.81 -6.55 6.62
CA SER A 111 2.46 -7.12 6.61
C SER A 111 2.34 -8.24 7.65
N SER A 112 1.13 -8.51 8.11
CA SER A 112 0.83 -9.70 8.94
C SER A 112 1.03 -11.01 8.18
N ARG A 113 1.11 -10.94 6.86
CA ARG A 113 1.44 -12.03 5.95
C ARG A 113 2.88 -11.88 5.47
N PRO A 114 3.82 -12.77 5.86
CA PRO A 114 5.24 -12.67 5.48
C PRO A 114 5.48 -12.51 3.98
N GLU A 115 4.66 -13.17 3.16
CA GLU A 115 4.71 -13.12 1.69
C GLU A 115 4.31 -11.76 1.09
N ARG A 116 3.72 -10.86 1.88
CA ARG A 116 3.39 -9.48 1.49
C ARG A 116 4.31 -8.45 2.12
N SER A 117 5.34 -8.89 2.85
CA SER A 117 6.32 -8.00 3.45
C SER A 117 7.49 -7.79 2.49
N ALA A 118 7.97 -6.56 2.39
CA ALA A 118 9.10 -6.20 1.54
C ALA A 118 10.00 -5.17 2.23
N ALA A 119 11.30 -5.23 1.95
CA ALA A 119 12.30 -4.31 2.46
C ALA A 119 13.18 -3.80 1.33
N ILE A 120 13.52 -2.51 1.34
CA ILE A 120 14.47 -1.91 0.40
C ILE A 120 15.80 -1.74 1.12
N ILE A 121 16.80 -2.51 0.71
CA ILE A 121 18.13 -2.50 1.31
C ILE A 121 19.13 -1.96 0.28
N GLU A 122 19.94 -1.01 0.70
CA GLU A 122 21.03 -0.43 -0.05
C GLU A 122 22.36 -1.08 0.32
N GLN A 123 23.09 -1.52 -0.71
CA GLN A 123 24.43 -2.05 -0.57
C GLN A 123 25.35 -1.34 -1.57
N ALA A 124 26.39 -0.66 -1.06
CA ALA A 124 27.36 0.07 -1.89
C ALA A 124 26.72 1.01 -2.93
N GLY A 125 25.66 1.73 -2.53
CA GLY A 125 24.94 2.69 -3.39
C GLY A 125 23.92 2.07 -4.35
N LYS A 126 23.76 0.74 -4.36
CA LYS A 126 22.71 0.06 -5.12
C LYS A 126 21.57 -0.36 -4.20
N GLN A 127 20.35 0.08 -4.51
CA GLN A 127 19.14 -0.30 -3.80
C GLN A 127 18.51 -1.55 -4.44
N SER A 128 18.02 -2.46 -3.61
CA SER A 128 17.33 -3.66 -4.07
C SER A 128 16.22 -4.03 -3.08
N THR A 129 15.14 -4.58 -3.61
CA THR A 129 13.98 -5.02 -2.82
C THR A 129 14.14 -6.48 -2.46
N TYR A 130 13.87 -6.81 -1.20
CA TYR A 130 13.97 -8.15 -0.62
C TYR A 130 12.66 -8.53 0.07
N ILE A 131 12.28 -9.79 -0.05
CA ILE A 131 11.19 -10.42 0.71
C ILE A 131 11.76 -11.40 1.74
N VAL A 132 10.89 -11.92 2.62
CA VAL A 132 11.28 -12.95 3.59
C VAL A 132 11.82 -14.19 2.87
N GLY A 133 13.01 -14.64 3.27
CA GLY A 133 13.75 -15.75 2.68
C GLY A 133 14.82 -15.36 1.66
N ASP A 134 14.82 -14.12 1.16
CA ASP A 134 15.80 -13.69 0.16
C ASP A 134 17.21 -13.54 0.73
N THR A 135 18.22 -13.74 -0.13
CA THR A 135 19.64 -13.55 0.23
C THR A 135 20.13 -12.16 -0.20
N ILE A 136 20.84 -11.46 0.69
CA ILE A 136 21.32 -10.10 0.45
C ILE A 136 22.61 -10.12 -0.40
N GLY A 137 22.49 -9.59 -1.63
CA GLY A 137 23.61 -9.41 -2.55
C GLY A 137 24.30 -10.72 -2.91
N ARG A 138 25.61 -10.82 -2.65
CA ARG A 138 26.41 -12.05 -2.78
C ARG A 138 26.81 -12.66 -1.43
N SER A 139 26.21 -12.16 -0.34
CA SER A 139 26.46 -12.66 1.01
C SER A 139 25.76 -14.01 1.23
N ARG A 140 26.06 -14.67 2.34
CA ARG A 140 25.29 -15.84 2.84
C ARG A 140 24.18 -15.43 3.83
N VAL A 141 23.89 -14.13 3.90
CA VAL A 141 22.93 -13.54 4.83
C VAL A 141 21.55 -13.51 4.18
N SER A 142 20.56 -14.10 4.84
CA SER A 142 19.18 -14.13 4.38
C SER A 142 18.26 -13.27 5.23
N VAL A 143 17.14 -12.83 4.66
CA VAL A 143 16.08 -12.12 5.38
C VAL A 143 15.20 -13.13 6.11
N GLU A 144 15.23 -13.11 7.43
CA GLU A 144 14.44 -14.01 8.27
C GLU A 144 13.06 -13.41 8.56
N GLN A 145 13.00 -12.11 8.84
CA GLN A 145 11.74 -11.42 9.14
C GLN A 145 11.83 -9.94 8.78
N ILE A 146 10.72 -9.37 8.30
CA ILE A 146 10.59 -7.94 8.03
C ILE A 146 9.57 -7.36 9.01
N LEU A 147 10.00 -6.36 9.78
CA LEU A 147 9.21 -5.65 10.79
C LEU A 147 9.04 -4.18 10.37
N ALA A 148 8.22 -3.43 11.11
CA ALA A 148 7.86 -2.06 10.77
C ALA A 148 9.04 -1.07 10.88
N ASP A 149 10.03 -1.35 11.72
CA ASP A 149 11.17 -0.48 12.04
C ASP A 149 12.54 -1.12 11.75
N ARG A 150 12.55 -2.41 11.40
CA ARG A 150 13.78 -3.20 11.24
C ARG A 150 13.57 -4.43 10.38
N VAL A 151 14.66 -5.01 9.91
CA VAL A 151 14.70 -6.32 9.25
C VAL A 151 15.60 -7.23 10.08
N ILE A 152 15.12 -8.43 10.37
CA ILE A 152 15.91 -9.48 10.99
C ILE A 152 16.58 -10.29 9.90
N LEU A 153 17.89 -10.42 10.02
CA LEU A 153 18.75 -11.14 9.10
C LEU A 153 19.27 -12.40 9.79
N ASP A 154 19.37 -13.50 9.03
CA ASP A 154 20.10 -14.69 9.46
C ASP A 154 21.45 -14.76 8.75
N ASN A 155 22.53 -14.72 9.53
CA ASN A 155 23.90 -14.87 9.06
C ASN A 155 24.43 -16.27 9.41
N GLY A 156 23.91 -17.28 8.71
CA GLY A 156 24.33 -18.67 8.91
C GLY A 156 24.00 -19.22 10.30
N GLY A 157 22.80 -18.92 10.81
CA GLY A 157 22.29 -19.34 12.11
C GLY A 157 22.45 -18.29 13.22
N ARG A 158 23.08 -17.14 12.94
CA ARG A 158 23.15 -16.00 13.88
C ARG A 158 22.20 -14.91 13.42
N LEU A 159 21.18 -14.63 14.23
CA LEU A 159 20.23 -13.55 14.00
C LEU A 159 20.89 -12.20 14.25
N GLU A 160 20.68 -11.26 13.33
CA GLU A 160 21.18 -9.90 13.37
C GLU A 160 20.07 -8.92 12.99
N THR A 161 20.04 -7.76 13.65
CA THR A 161 19.04 -6.71 13.40
C THR A 161 19.61 -5.64 12.48
N LEU A 162 19.00 -5.44 11.32
CA LEU A 162 19.21 -4.27 10.47
C LEU A 162 18.08 -3.27 10.73
N GLN A 163 18.37 -2.23 11.51
CA GLN A 163 17.40 -1.18 11.81
C GLN A 163 17.18 -0.28 10.61
N LEU A 164 15.96 0.24 10.46
CA LEU A 164 15.68 1.29 9.50
C LEU A 164 16.48 2.50 9.95
N GLU A 165 17.37 3.00 9.10
CA GLU A 165 18.10 4.21 9.44
C GLU A 165 17.06 5.31 9.57
N ASP A 166 17.03 5.96 10.73
CA ASP A 166 16.26 7.17 10.89
C ASP A 166 16.87 8.15 9.89
N ILE A 167 16.12 8.43 8.84
CA ILE A 167 16.35 9.61 8.02
C ILE A 167 16.26 10.76 9.01
N GLY A 168 17.41 11.15 9.57
CA GLY A 168 17.47 12.09 10.69
C GLY A 168 16.49 13.22 10.50
N GLU A 169 15.92 13.69 11.61
CA GLU A 169 14.83 14.65 11.71
C GLU A 169 15.08 16.05 11.08
N ASP A 170 15.80 16.10 9.96
CA ASP A 170 15.68 17.00 8.82
C ASP A 170 14.68 16.47 7.74
N ARG A 171 13.96 15.39 8.03
CA ARG A 171 12.58 15.16 7.57
C ARG A 171 11.73 15.11 8.83
N PRO A 172 10.65 15.92 8.97
CA PRO A 172 9.86 15.89 10.18
C PRO A 172 9.15 14.53 10.26
N ALA A 173 9.71 13.60 11.04
CA ALA A 173 8.89 12.55 11.61
C ALA A 173 7.88 13.28 12.51
N LEU A 174 6.59 13.05 12.29
CA LEU A 174 5.56 13.48 13.22
C LEU A 174 5.72 12.69 14.52
N SER A 175 6.65 13.11 15.36
CA SER A 175 6.62 12.79 16.78
C SER A 175 5.72 13.82 17.45
N LEU A 176 4.48 13.42 17.72
CA LEU A 176 3.59 14.15 18.62
C LEU A 176 4.15 14.03 20.04
N VAL A 177 5.12 14.87 20.37
CA VAL A 177 5.46 15.15 21.77
C VAL A 177 4.63 16.35 22.21
N VAL A 178 3.54 16.05 22.90
CA VAL A 178 2.98 16.96 23.89
C VAL A 178 3.90 16.86 25.10
N GLU A 179 4.63 17.92 25.43
CA GLU A 179 4.48 18.64 26.70
C GLU A 179 5.56 19.73 26.87
N SER A 180 5.08 20.92 27.26
CA SER A 180 5.67 21.92 28.15
C SER A 180 7.00 22.60 27.79
N SER A 181 6.86 23.91 27.61
CA SER A 181 7.89 24.93 27.58
C SER A 181 8.77 24.91 28.85
N ASP A 182 10.09 24.94 28.68
CA ASP A 182 10.97 25.79 29.49
C ASP A 182 12.37 25.97 28.84
N LYS A 183 12.64 27.25 28.50
CA LYS A 183 13.89 28.03 28.67
C LYS A 183 15.29 27.40 28.51
N THR A 184 16.05 28.02 27.57
CA THR A 184 17.36 28.71 27.78
C THR A 184 18.57 28.22 26.95
N ASP A 185 19.05 29.17 26.13
CA ASP A 185 20.41 29.55 25.66
C ASP A 185 21.31 28.64 24.79
N ALA A 186 21.50 29.16 23.57
CA ALA A 186 22.77 29.54 22.92
C ALA A 186 23.89 28.51 22.67
N ASN A 187 24.09 28.17 21.40
CA ASN A 187 25.26 28.62 20.62
C ASN A 187 25.18 28.17 19.15
N GLU A 188 25.22 29.13 18.22
CA GLU A 188 25.59 28.90 16.82
C GLU A 188 27.09 28.55 16.71
N PRO A 189 27.50 27.93 15.59
CA PRO A 189 28.20 28.74 14.59
C PRO A 189 27.67 28.54 13.17
N LYS A 190 27.16 29.64 12.59
CA LYS A 190 27.52 30.20 11.28
C LYS A 190 27.89 29.20 10.17
N ASP A 191 26.87 28.82 9.41
CA ASP A 191 26.90 28.78 7.92
C ASP A 191 25.50 28.55 7.29
N THR A 192 24.44 28.63 8.10
CA THR A 192 23.02 28.49 7.71
C THR A 192 22.42 29.76 7.08
N ALA A 193 23.10 30.90 7.18
CA ALA A 193 22.61 32.17 6.65
C ALA A 193 22.49 32.20 5.11
N ASN A 194 23.18 31.31 4.39
CA ASN A 194 23.14 31.28 2.91
C ASN A 194 22.27 30.17 2.33
N ALA A 195 21.76 29.24 3.16
CA ALA A 195 20.87 28.15 2.73
C ALA A 195 19.39 28.49 2.97
N LEU A 196 19.07 29.19 4.07
CA LEU A 196 17.72 29.74 4.31
C LEU A 196 17.32 30.80 3.27
N GLN A 197 18.29 31.44 2.61
CA GLN A 197 18.03 32.39 1.52
C GLN A 197 17.63 31.70 0.20
N ARG A 198 17.87 30.38 0.03
CA ARG A 198 17.57 29.65 -1.22
C ARG A 198 16.31 28.80 -1.16
N VAL A 199 15.80 28.53 0.04
CA VAL A 199 14.43 28.03 0.28
C VAL A 199 13.42 29.20 0.39
N LYS A 200 13.92 30.43 0.18
CA LYS A 200 13.15 31.64 -0.13
C LYS A 200 13.03 31.85 -1.65
N GLN A 201 12.81 30.77 -2.39
CA GLN A 201 12.18 30.86 -3.71
C GLN A 201 10.69 30.57 -3.48
N ASP A 202 9.97 31.69 -3.30
CA ASP A 202 8.56 31.85 -2.99
C ASP A 202 7.61 30.88 -3.72
N PRO A 203 6.68 30.28 -2.97
CA PRO A 203 5.30 30.75 -3.06
C PRO A 203 4.77 31.11 -1.67
N GLY A 204 5.48 32.01 -0.97
CA GLY A 204 5.16 32.43 0.37
C GLY A 204 3.99 33.40 0.40
N GLN A 205 2.80 33.00 -0.07
CA GLN A 205 1.50 33.58 0.31
C GLN A 205 0.33 32.59 0.16
N LEU A 206 0.42 31.51 -0.64
CA LEU A 206 -0.70 30.56 -0.81
C LEU A 206 -1.04 29.77 0.47
N LEU A 207 -0.02 29.48 1.26
CA LEU A 207 -0.12 28.71 2.52
C LEU A 207 -0.80 29.50 3.65
N ASP A 208 -0.96 30.82 3.52
CA ASP A 208 -1.70 31.61 4.51
C ASP A 208 -3.22 31.47 4.36
N TYR A 209 -3.71 31.05 3.20
CA TYR A 209 -5.15 30.98 2.90
C TYR A 209 -5.66 29.54 2.90
N VAL A 210 -4.84 28.60 2.42
CA VAL A 210 -5.22 27.20 2.27
C VAL A 210 -4.10 26.31 2.78
N SER A 211 -4.44 25.44 3.72
CA SER A 211 -3.60 24.32 4.14
C SER A 211 -3.87 23.13 3.23
N ILE A 212 -2.82 22.49 2.74
CA ILE A 212 -2.91 21.36 1.83
C ILE A 212 -2.25 20.12 2.44
N THR A 213 -2.92 18.98 2.34
CA THR A 213 -2.41 17.68 2.78
C THR A 213 -2.52 16.65 1.66
N PRO A 214 -1.43 15.98 1.23
CA PRO A 214 -1.50 14.99 0.16
C PRO A 214 -2.35 13.79 0.57
N VAL A 215 -3.18 13.28 -0.34
CA VAL A 215 -3.98 12.06 -0.15
C VAL A 215 -3.49 10.98 -1.10
N LEU A 216 -3.02 9.88 -0.53
CA LEU A 216 -2.50 8.71 -1.25
C LEU A 216 -3.49 7.56 -1.13
N GLU A 217 -3.77 6.89 -2.24
CA GLU A 217 -4.55 5.65 -2.26
C GLU A 217 -3.77 4.59 -3.03
N GLN A 218 -3.54 3.43 -2.42
CA GLN A 218 -2.74 2.34 -2.99
C GLN A 218 -1.32 2.76 -3.44
N GLY A 219 -0.76 3.79 -2.80
CA GLY A 219 0.56 4.32 -3.13
C GLY A 219 0.58 5.32 -4.30
N SER A 220 -0.58 5.64 -4.88
CA SER A 220 -0.73 6.68 -5.92
C SER A 220 -1.33 7.94 -5.33
N LEU A 221 -0.82 9.11 -5.75
CA LEU A 221 -1.36 10.41 -5.35
C LEU A 221 -2.75 10.58 -5.97
N GLN A 222 -3.76 10.80 -5.14
CA GLN A 222 -5.13 11.06 -5.57
C GLN A 222 -5.47 12.55 -5.60
N GLY A 223 -4.65 13.38 -4.95
CA GLY A 223 -4.82 14.83 -4.90
C GLY A 223 -4.39 15.41 -3.56
N TYR A 224 -4.82 16.65 -3.29
CA TYR A 224 -4.51 17.39 -2.07
C TYR A 224 -5.77 17.76 -1.32
N ARG A 225 -5.91 17.27 -0.09
CA ARG A 225 -6.99 17.66 0.81
C ARG A 225 -6.78 19.10 1.24
N LEU A 226 -7.81 19.91 1.06
CA LEU A 226 -7.81 21.33 1.39
C LEU A 226 -8.42 21.57 2.78
N SER A 227 -7.85 22.53 3.49
CA SER A 227 -8.33 23.01 4.77
C SER A 227 -8.10 24.53 4.86
N PRO A 228 -8.92 25.26 5.64
CA PRO A 228 -8.71 26.70 5.80
C PRO A 228 -7.35 26.99 6.43
N GLY A 229 -6.65 27.98 5.91
CA GLY A 229 -5.40 28.51 6.48
C GLY A 229 -5.65 29.60 7.54
N ASN A 230 -4.66 30.47 7.71
CA ASN A 230 -4.73 31.65 8.60
C ASN A 230 -5.86 32.61 8.20
N GLN A 231 -6.14 32.73 6.90
CA GLN A 231 -7.19 33.59 6.34
C GLN A 231 -8.35 32.76 5.80
N ALA A 232 -9.07 32.09 6.72
CA ALA A 232 -10.18 31.20 6.42
C ALA A 232 -11.34 31.86 5.63
N ASP A 233 -11.52 33.18 5.75
CA ASP A 233 -12.60 33.90 5.06
C ASP A 233 -12.49 33.78 3.53
N ILE A 234 -11.28 33.85 2.97
CA ILE A 234 -11.04 33.75 1.53
C ILE A 234 -11.32 32.33 1.03
N PHE A 235 -10.98 31.32 1.84
CA PHE A 235 -11.28 29.91 1.55
C PHE A 235 -12.80 29.69 1.41
N TYR A 236 -13.60 30.19 2.35
CA TYR A 236 -15.05 30.03 2.29
C TYR A 236 -15.72 30.93 1.24
N GLN A 237 -15.20 32.15 1.00
CA GLN A 237 -15.72 33.05 -0.04
C GLN A 237 -15.54 32.47 -1.44
N ALA A 238 -14.43 31.75 -1.68
CA ALA A 238 -14.20 31.02 -2.92
C ALA A 238 -15.09 29.75 -3.06
N GLY A 239 -15.87 29.41 -2.02
CA GLY A 239 -16.81 28.29 -2.04
C GLY A 239 -16.20 26.94 -1.68
N PHE A 240 -14.95 26.91 -1.21
CA PHE A 240 -14.33 25.69 -0.70
C PHE A 240 -14.99 25.23 0.60
N GLN A 241 -14.92 23.93 0.81
CA GLN A 241 -15.32 23.28 2.06
C GLN A 241 -14.12 22.52 2.63
N GLU A 242 -14.05 22.48 3.95
CA GLU A 242 -13.03 21.69 4.63
C GLU A 242 -13.15 20.22 4.21
N GLY A 243 -12.03 19.64 3.80
CA GLY A 243 -12.00 18.26 3.33
C GLY A 243 -12.25 18.07 1.83
N ASP A 244 -12.46 19.15 1.07
CA ASP A 244 -12.40 19.10 -0.39
C ASP A 244 -11.06 18.50 -0.86
N LEU A 245 -11.09 17.68 -1.91
CA LEU A 245 -9.89 17.06 -2.48
C LEU A 245 -9.56 17.71 -3.82
N ALA A 246 -8.56 18.58 -3.86
CA ALA A 246 -8.08 19.20 -5.09
C ALA A 246 -7.38 18.18 -5.98
N VAL A 247 -7.85 18.08 -7.23
CA VAL A 247 -7.34 17.15 -8.25
C VAL A 247 -6.77 17.86 -9.47
N ALA A 248 -7.15 19.11 -9.72
CA ALA A 248 -6.57 19.90 -10.80
C ALA A 248 -6.55 21.39 -10.44
N ILE A 249 -5.60 22.15 -11.03
CA ILE A 249 -5.55 23.62 -10.95
C ILE A 249 -5.25 24.17 -12.33
N ASN A 250 -6.02 25.14 -12.80
CA ASN A 250 -5.91 25.75 -14.14
C ASN A 250 -5.86 24.70 -15.28
N GLY A 251 -6.55 23.57 -15.08
CA GLY A 251 -6.56 22.44 -16.02
C GLY A 251 -5.38 21.47 -15.91
N TYR A 252 -4.37 21.76 -15.08
CA TYR A 252 -3.25 20.84 -14.80
C TYR A 252 -3.65 19.81 -13.76
N ASP A 253 -3.40 18.54 -14.05
CA ASP A 253 -3.68 17.44 -13.13
C ASP A 253 -2.67 17.43 -11.98
N LEU A 254 -3.16 17.55 -10.74
CA LEU A 254 -2.33 17.53 -9.53
C LEU A 254 -1.89 16.13 -9.12
N THR A 255 -2.48 15.08 -9.70
CA THR A 255 -2.09 13.69 -9.48
C THR A 255 -0.88 13.29 -10.34
N ASP A 256 -0.58 14.08 -11.38
CA ASP A 256 0.60 13.93 -12.23
C ASP A 256 1.73 14.84 -11.74
N MET A 257 2.84 14.23 -11.33
CA MET A 257 3.98 14.93 -10.75
C MET A 257 4.69 15.86 -11.75
N GLN A 258 4.62 15.58 -13.06
CA GLN A 258 5.22 16.43 -14.09
C GLN A 258 4.39 17.69 -14.30
N GLN A 259 3.06 17.55 -14.39
CA GLN A 259 2.15 18.69 -14.53
C GLN A 259 2.12 19.57 -13.28
N ALA A 260 2.18 18.96 -12.09
CA ALA A 260 2.27 19.69 -10.83
C ALA A 260 3.54 20.55 -10.73
N SER A 261 4.67 20.08 -11.28
CA SER A 261 5.91 20.87 -11.32
C SER A 261 5.78 22.09 -12.23
N GLU A 262 5.12 21.97 -13.37
CA GLU A 262 4.94 23.07 -14.32
C GLU A 262 4.02 24.17 -13.74
N LEU A 263 2.97 23.75 -13.02
CA LEU A 263 2.03 24.63 -12.34
C LEU A 263 2.70 25.59 -11.34
N SER A 264 3.71 25.12 -10.61
CA SER A 264 4.41 25.93 -9.59
C SER A 264 5.04 27.21 -10.14
N SER A 265 5.46 27.20 -11.41
CA SER A 265 6.01 28.39 -12.06
C SER A 265 4.91 29.34 -12.53
N GLN A 266 3.76 28.81 -12.96
CA GLN A 266 2.62 29.61 -13.43
C GLN A 266 1.85 30.28 -12.29
N LEU A 267 1.78 29.64 -11.11
CA LEU A 267 1.07 30.19 -9.96
C LEU A 267 1.80 31.36 -9.30
N GLN A 268 3.10 31.56 -9.54
CA GLN A 268 3.87 32.66 -8.95
C GLN A 268 3.40 34.03 -9.46
N ASP A 269 3.01 34.12 -10.73
CA ASP A 269 2.55 35.35 -11.37
C ASP A 269 1.01 35.43 -11.50
N ALA A 270 0.29 34.40 -11.01
CA ALA A 270 -1.15 34.30 -11.18
C ALA A 270 -1.91 35.12 -10.12
N THR A 271 -2.91 35.86 -10.58
CA THR A 271 -3.85 36.64 -9.73
C THR A 271 -5.13 35.85 -9.44
N GLU A 272 -5.31 34.72 -10.11
CA GLU A 272 -6.47 33.86 -10.04
C GLU A 272 -6.06 32.41 -10.30
N ALA A 273 -6.64 31.47 -9.57
CA ALA A 273 -6.47 30.04 -9.76
C ALA A 273 -7.82 29.33 -9.79
N ASN A 274 -8.10 28.61 -10.89
CA ASN A 274 -9.28 27.74 -10.99
C ASN A 274 -8.92 26.35 -10.47
N VAL A 275 -9.53 25.96 -9.35
CA VAL A 275 -9.24 24.69 -8.67
C VAL A 275 -10.41 23.74 -8.88
N THR A 276 -10.11 22.56 -9.42
CA THR A 276 -11.08 21.46 -9.48
C THR A 276 -10.94 20.59 -8.25
N VAL A 277 -12.01 20.52 -7.46
CA VAL A 277 -12.09 19.70 -6.24
C VAL A 277 -13.07 18.55 -6.38
N LEU A 278 -12.82 17.46 -5.68
CA LEU A 278 -13.75 16.37 -5.45
C LEU A 278 -14.44 16.58 -4.10
N ARG A 279 -15.77 16.79 -4.15
CA ARG A 279 -16.63 16.91 -2.97
C ARG A 279 -17.70 15.84 -3.06
N ASN A 280 -17.74 14.93 -2.09
CA ASN A 280 -18.65 13.77 -2.10
C ASN A 280 -18.58 12.94 -3.40
N GLY A 281 -17.42 12.93 -4.07
CA GLY A 281 -17.21 12.23 -5.35
C GLY A 281 -17.62 13.01 -6.61
N GLU A 282 -18.16 14.22 -6.47
CA GLU A 282 -18.48 15.12 -7.58
C GLU A 282 -17.35 16.12 -7.83
N ARG A 283 -17.07 16.41 -9.11
CA ARG A 283 -16.08 17.43 -9.51
C ARG A 283 -16.73 18.80 -9.53
N ILE A 284 -16.17 19.72 -8.73
CA ILE A 284 -16.61 21.10 -8.63
C ILE A 284 -15.41 21.99 -8.97
N GLU A 285 -15.62 22.97 -9.85
CA GLU A 285 -14.61 23.97 -10.18
C GLU A 285 -14.89 25.24 -9.39
N LEU A 286 -13.87 25.73 -8.69
CA LEU A 286 -13.92 26.90 -7.82
C LEU A 286 -12.79 27.85 -8.18
N SER A 287 -13.08 29.15 -8.24
CA SER A 287 -12.05 30.17 -8.50
C SER A 287 -11.57 30.79 -7.18
N LEU A 288 -10.25 30.81 -7.02
CA LEU A 288 -9.56 31.45 -5.91
C LEU A 288 -8.83 32.69 -6.43
N GLN A 289 -9.18 33.86 -5.89
CA GLN A 289 -8.44 35.08 -6.16
C GLN A 289 -7.18 35.11 -5.29
N LEU A 290 -6.04 35.29 -5.95
CA LEU A 290 -4.74 35.40 -5.31
C LEU A 290 -4.37 36.88 -5.22
N PRO A 291 -3.92 37.39 -4.06
CA PRO A 291 -3.50 38.79 -3.97
C PRO A 291 -2.27 39.03 -4.84
N ASN A 292 -2.27 40.15 -5.58
CA ASN A 292 -1.17 40.54 -6.45
C ASN A 292 0.12 40.78 -5.64
N GLN A 293 1.21 40.15 -6.08
CA GLN A 293 2.57 40.47 -5.65
C GLN A 293 3.01 41.79 -6.32
N GLN A 294 2.60 42.92 -5.77
CA GLN A 294 3.20 44.22 -6.11
C GLN A 294 3.56 44.97 -4.85
N GLU A 295 4.80 44.78 -4.39
CA GLU A 295 5.61 45.82 -3.74
C GLU A 295 7.06 45.74 -4.22
#